data_AF-A0A482TGS7-F1
#
_entry.id   AF-A0A482TGS7-F1
#
_cell.length_a   1.000
_cell.length_b   1.000
_cell.length_c   1.000
_cell.angle_alpha   90.00
_cell.angle_beta   90.00
_cell.angle_gamma   90.00
#
_symmetry.space_group_name_H-M   'P 1'
#
loop_
_entity.id
_entity.type
_entity.pdbx_description
1 polymer ?
#
loop_
_entity_poly.entity_id
_entity_poly.type
_entity_poly.pdbx_seq_one_letter_code
_entity_poly.pdbx_strand_id
1 'polypeptide(L)'
;MHQRWSDFAPELESGESDRVNDVIDDISDMSLSERSELFNSCFDEVVQLYEAADDGYVRQSVVRVADQLVPGLPIVAALDNDDRSIAIDEATFQDQTDALCGFLLEALTDDDGRVRQAAKRGLKDVFRTYDALDDEETLEALVIELDDMAGETSGTQAKHLREAKEDAKFSLQSGVARLVEGFEEEFGGSI
;
A
#
# COMPACT_ATOMS: atom_id res chain seq x y z
N MET A 1 23.00 -0.98 5.71
CA MET A 1 22.05 -1.33 6.78
C MET A 1 21.80 -0.09 7.62
N HIS A 2 20.63 0.53 7.45
CA HIS A 2 20.21 1.63 8.32
C HIS A 2 19.96 1.08 9.73
N GLN A 3 20.47 1.77 10.75
CA GLN A 3 20.44 1.28 12.14
C GLN A 3 19.02 0.95 12.63
N ARG A 4 17.99 1.65 12.13
CA ARG A 4 16.59 1.36 12.47
C ARG A 4 16.11 0.01 11.91
N TRP A 5 16.40 -0.27 10.63
CA TRP A 5 15.98 -1.53 10.02
C TRP A 5 16.65 -2.75 10.68
N SER A 6 17.91 -2.63 11.10
CA SER A 6 18.60 -3.70 11.83
C SER A 6 17.96 -4.03 13.18
N ASP A 7 17.26 -3.06 13.78
CA ASP A 7 16.52 -3.26 15.03
C ASP A 7 15.13 -3.87 14.74
N PHE A 8 14.50 -3.53 13.60
CA PHE A 8 13.18 -4.03 13.22
C PHE A 8 13.18 -5.47 12.69
N ALA A 9 14.11 -5.84 11.81
CA ALA A 9 14.08 -7.15 11.16
C ALA A 9 13.98 -8.35 12.14
N PRO A 10 14.73 -8.40 13.27
CA PRO A 10 14.60 -9.47 14.25
C PRO A 10 13.23 -9.53 14.95
N GLU A 11 12.52 -8.41 15.03
CA GLU A 11 11.16 -8.34 15.59
C GLU A 11 10.17 -8.98 14.61
N LEU A 12 10.30 -8.71 13.31
CA LEU A 12 9.48 -9.31 12.27
C LEU A 12 9.72 -10.82 12.16
N GLU A 13 10.99 -11.25 12.21
CA GLU A 13 11.40 -12.65 12.21
C GLU A 13 10.82 -13.46 13.36
N SER A 14 10.44 -12.80 14.46
CA SER A 14 9.80 -13.48 15.59
C SER A 14 8.37 -13.95 15.28
N GLY A 15 7.68 -13.27 14.35
CA GLY A 15 6.25 -13.47 14.09
C GLY A 15 5.33 -13.12 15.26
N GLU A 16 5.86 -12.57 16.36
CA GLU A 16 5.09 -12.24 17.57
C GLU A 16 4.36 -10.91 17.38
N SER A 17 3.02 -10.95 17.45
CA SER A 17 2.18 -9.78 17.18
C SER A 17 2.54 -8.55 18.00
N ASP A 18 2.88 -8.70 19.28
CA ASP A 18 3.19 -7.56 20.16
C ASP A 18 4.47 -6.84 19.69
N ARG A 19 5.52 -7.61 19.42
CA ARG A 19 6.81 -7.10 18.90
C ARG A 19 6.65 -6.41 17.55
N VAL A 20 5.82 -6.99 16.67
CA VAL A 20 5.52 -6.41 15.35
C VAL A 20 4.68 -5.15 15.46
N ASN A 21 3.75 -5.10 16.42
CA ASN A 21 2.96 -3.89 16.67
C ASN A 21 3.83 -2.76 17.20
N ASP A 22 4.80 -3.04 18.08
CA ASP A 22 5.76 -2.03 18.55
C ASP A 22 6.54 -1.42 17.37
N VAL A 23 6.99 -2.25 16.41
CA VAL A 23 7.63 -1.75 15.17
C VAL A 23 6.70 -0.89 14.31
N ILE A 24 5.43 -1.30 14.17
CA ILE A 24 4.42 -0.54 13.43
C ILE A 24 4.18 0.83 14.10
N ASP A 25 4.06 0.85 15.41
CA ASP A 25 3.85 2.08 16.19
C ASP A 25 5.07 3.01 16.03
N ASP A 26 6.29 2.47 16.16
CA ASP A 26 7.53 3.21 15.93
C ASP A 26 7.58 3.84 14.52
N ILE A 27 7.20 3.11 13.47
CA ILE A 27 7.14 3.63 12.10
C ILE A 27 6.04 4.68 11.97
N SER A 28 4.89 4.49 12.61
CA SER A 28 3.76 5.42 12.53
C SER A 28 4.06 6.78 13.18
N ASP A 29 4.92 6.80 14.20
CA ASP A 29 5.37 7.99 14.91
C ASP A 29 6.49 8.76 14.17
N MET A 30 7.08 8.16 13.12
CA MET A 30 8.09 8.82 12.29
C MET A 30 7.46 9.91 11.43
N SER A 31 8.26 10.95 11.14
CA SER A 31 7.89 11.92 10.11
C SER A 31 7.76 11.25 8.74
N LEU A 32 6.96 11.85 7.84
CA LEU A 32 6.76 11.32 6.49
C LEU A 32 8.08 11.14 5.74
N SER A 33 9.00 12.11 5.88
CA SER A 33 10.34 12.05 5.26
C SER A 33 11.18 10.92 5.84
N GLU A 34 11.18 10.71 7.16
CA GLU A 34 11.87 9.57 7.77
C GLU A 34 11.31 8.21 7.31
N ARG A 35 9.99 8.10 7.11
CA ARG A 35 9.36 6.88 6.59
C ARG A 35 9.78 6.60 5.15
N SER A 36 9.77 7.63 4.29
CA SER A 36 10.20 7.52 2.91
C SER A 36 11.69 7.16 2.79
N GLU A 37 12.57 7.75 3.62
CA GLU A 37 13.98 7.38 3.70
C GLU A 37 14.16 5.93 4.17
N LEU A 38 13.40 5.51 5.19
CA LEU A 38 13.43 4.14 5.69
C LEU A 38 12.99 3.16 4.60
N PHE A 39 11.89 3.43 3.89
CA PHE A 39 11.42 2.63 2.76
C PHE A 39 12.54 2.40 1.75
N ASN A 40 13.12 3.48 1.23
CA ASN A 40 14.20 3.42 0.22
C ASN A 40 15.41 2.63 0.70
N SER A 41 15.64 2.60 2.01
CA SER A 41 16.79 1.90 2.58
C SER A 41 16.58 0.42 2.85
N CYS A 42 15.34 -0.03 3.03
CA CYS A 42 15.06 -1.37 3.55
C CYS A 42 14.05 -2.19 2.74
N PHE A 43 13.36 -1.61 1.76
CA PHE A 43 12.30 -2.33 1.05
C PHE A 43 12.79 -3.60 0.35
N ASP A 44 14.00 -3.59 -0.23
CA ASP A 44 14.61 -4.80 -0.80
C ASP A 44 14.83 -5.90 0.25
N GLU A 45 15.20 -5.52 1.48
CA GLU A 45 15.39 -6.44 2.60
C GLU A 45 14.04 -6.95 3.16
N VAL A 46 13.00 -6.10 3.16
CA VAL A 46 11.61 -6.48 3.46
C VAL A 46 11.14 -7.57 2.50
N VAL A 47 11.33 -7.38 1.18
CA VAL A 47 10.95 -8.37 0.17
C VAL A 47 11.74 -9.68 0.35
N GLN A 48 13.06 -9.60 0.57
CA GLN A 48 13.88 -10.78 0.83
C GLN A 48 13.43 -11.56 2.08
N LEU A 49 13.05 -10.85 3.16
CA LEU A 49 12.56 -11.47 4.38
C LEU A 49 11.21 -12.16 4.16
N TYR A 50 10.32 -11.56 3.36
CA TYR A 50 9.05 -12.18 2.97
C TYR A 50 9.29 -13.50 2.19
N GLU A 51 10.16 -13.47 1.18
CA GLU A 51 10.45 -14.63 0.32
C GLU A 51 11.16 -15.77 1.08
N ALA A 52 12.06 -15.43 2.01
CA ALA A 52 12.83 -16.42 2.76
C ALA A 52 12.04 -17.07 3.92
N ALA A 53 10.92 -16.47 4.34
CA ALA A 53 10.20 -16.91 5.51
C ALA A 53 9.24 -18.09 5.22
N ASP A 54 9.52 -19.23 5.86
CA ASP A 54 8.62 -20.40 5.82
C ASP A 54 7.33 -20.18 6.65
N ASP A 55 7.38 -19.37 7.72
CA ASP A 55 6.26 -19.12 8.63
C ASP A 55 5.33 -18.01 8.13
N GLY A 56 4.04 -18.33 7.97
CA GLY A 56 3.00 -17.38 7.58
C GLY A 56 2.79 -16.23 8.58
N TYR A 57 3.13 -16.40 9.86
CA TYR A 57 3.12 -15.30 10.83
C TYR A 57 4.23 -14.28 10.54
N VAL A 58 5.43 -14.75 10.18
CA VAL A 58 6.54 -13.87 9.79
C VAL A 58 6.18 -13.15 8.50
N ARG A 59 5.74 -13.88 7.47
CA ARG A 59 5.29 -13.25 6.21
C ARG A 59 4.16 -12.23 6.41
N GLN A 60 3.19 -12.52 7.27
CA GLN A 60 2.13 -11.56 7.61
C GLN A 60 2.71 -10.31 8.28
N SER A 61 3.68 -10.47 9.16
CA SER A 61 4.33 -9.37 9.87
C SER A 61 5.08 -8.46 8.91
N VAL A 62 5.82 -9.04 7.97
CA VAL A 62 6.50 -8.33 6.89
C VAL A 62 5.50 -7.52 6.06
N VAL A 63 4.39 -8.12 5.64
CA VAL A 63 3.35 -7.43 4.86
C VAL A 63 2.77 -6.23 5.61
N ARG A 64 2.49 -6.39 6.91
CA ARG A 64 1.96 -5.29 7.73
C ARG A 64 2.96 -4.16 7.91
N VAL A 65 4.25 -4.46 8.01
CA VAL A 65 5.29 -3.43 8.17
C VAL A 65 5.57 -2.74 6.85
N ALA A 66 5.60 -3.46 5.73
CA ALA A 66 5.75 -2.89 4.39
C ALA A 66 4.66 -1.85 4.10
N ASP A 67 3.41 -2.17 4.41
CA ASP A 67 2.26 -1.26 4.32
C ASP A 67 2.47 0.04 5.13
N GLN A 68 3.08 -0.07 6.32
CA GLN A 68 3.36 1.09 7.16
C GLN A 68 4.58 1.91 6.69
N LEU A 69 5.43 1.42 5.80
CA LEU A 69 6.54 2.23 5.29
C LEU A 69 6.06 3.31 4.33
N VAL A 70 4.97 3.09 3.61
CA VAL A 70 4.38 4.07 2.67
C VAL A 70 3.17 4.74 3.34
N PRO A 71 3.25 6.03 3.71
CA PRO A 71 2.17 6.69 4.44
C PRO A 71 0.92 6.97 3.61
N GLY A 72 0.93 6.83 2.29
CA GLY A 72 -0.27 6.98 1.46
C GLY A 72 -0.87 8.40 1.52
N LEU A 73 -2.15 8.50 1.86
CA LEU A 73 -2.94 9.74 1.91
C LEU A 73 -2.28 10.91 2.68
N PRO A 74 -1.64 10.72 3.85
CA PRO A 74 -0.86 11.76 4.49
C PRO A 74 0.16 12.48 3.60
N ILE A 75 0.87 11.78 2.68
CA ILE A 75 1.77 12.44 1.74
C ILE A 75 0.99 13.18 0.66
N VAL A 76 -0.08 12.58 0.12
CA VAL A 76 -0.91 13.27 -0.89
C VAL A 76 -1.44 14.60 -0.35
N ALA A 77 -2.01 14.58 0.86
CA ALA A 77 -2.51 15.79 1.51
C ALA A 77 -1.41 16.84 1.73
N ALA A 78 -0.17 16.42 2.00
CA ALA A 78 0.95 17.34 2.12
C ALA A 78 1.38 17.97 0.79
N LEU A 79 1.41 17.17 -0.28
CA LEU A 79 1.72 17.63 -1.63
C LEU A 79 0.70 18.66 -2.12
N ASP A 80 -0.59 18.39 -1.90
CA ASP A 80 -1.69 19.31 -2.24
C ASP A 80 -1.58 20.68 -1.54
N ASN A 81 -1.00 20.71 -0.34
CA ASN A 81 -0.83 21.93 0.44
C ASN A 81 0.47 22.70 0.12
N ASP A 82 1.26 22.29 -0.89
CA ASP A 82 2.63 22.78 -1.16
C ASP A 82 3.46 22.84 0.15
N ASP A 83 3.32 21.81 1.00
CA ASP A 83 4.06 21.76 2.26
C ASP A 83 5.53 21.41 2.02
N ARG A 84 6.31 22.46 1.76
CA ARG A 84 7.77 22.38 1.51
C ARG A 84 8.56 21.86 2.70
N SER A 85 7.96 21.64 3.86
CA SER A 85 8.62 20.98 4.98
C SER A 85 8.78 19.48 4.75
N ILE A 86 8.02 18.91 3.81
CA ILE A 86 8.10 17.51 3.42
C ILE A 86 9.05 17.39 2.25
N ALA A 87 10.23 16.82 2.53
CA ALA A 87 11.32 16.67 1.57
C ALA A 87 11.12 15.44 0.67
N ILE A 88 9.89 15.20 0.22
CA ILE A 88 9.52 14.07 -0.64
C ILE A 88 8.87 14.67 -1.88
N ASP A 89 9.43 14.40 -3.05
CA ASP A 89 8.78 14.75 -4.31
C ASP A 89 7.75 13.69 -4.73
N GLU A 90 6.78 14.13 -5.53
CA GLU A 90 5.66 13.31 -6.01
C GLU A 90 6.14 12.05 -6.75
N ALA A 91 7.18 12.17 -7.58
CA ALA A 91 7.73 11.03 -8.34
C ALA A 91 8.31 9.95 -7.41
N THR A 92 9.09 10.35 -6.40
CA THR A 92 9.61 9.43 -5.38
C THR A 92 8.47 8.74 -4.64
N PHE A 93 7.41 9.47 -4.29
CA PHE A 93 6.27 8.89 -3.60
C PHE A 93 5.47 7.92 -4.47
N GLN A 94 5.30 8.23 -5.76
CA GLN A 94 4.69 7.33 -6.75
C GLN A 94 5.50 6.04 -6.88
N ASP A 95 6.82 6.13 -7.08
CA ASP A 95 7.72 4.96 -7.18
C ASP A 95 7.61 4.04 -5.93
N GLN A 96 7.51 4.63 -4.74
CA GLN A 96 7.33 3.88 -3.48
C GLN A 96 5.95 3.21 -3.39
N THR A 97 4.91 3.90 -3.83
CA THR A 97 3.54 3.38 -3.86
C THR A 97 3.42 2.22 -4.85
N ASP A 98 4.04 2.34 -6.03
CA ASP A 98 4.11 1.29 -7.06
C ASP A 98 4.85 0.05 -6.57
N ALA A 99 6.01 0.25 -5.94
CA ALA A 99 6.80 -0.84 -5.37
C ALA A 99 6.01 -1.59 -4.27
N LEU A 100 5.34 -0.86 -3.37
CA LEU A 100 4.46 -1.45 -2.38
C LEU A 100 3.27 -2.18 -3.04
N CYS A 101 2.65 -1.60 -4.06
CA CYS A 101 1.53 -2.20 -4.78
C CYS A 101 1.92 -3.56 -5.35
N GLY A 102 3.03 -3.64 -6.09
CA GLY A 102 3.54 -4.88 -6.65
C GLY A 102 3.80 -5.96 -5.59
N PHE A 103 4.45 -5.58 -4.49
CA PHE A 103 4.68 -6.48 -3.36
C PHE A 103 3.37 -7.02 -2.74
N LEU A 104 2.36 -6.16 -2.56
CA LEU A 104 1.08 -6.57 -1.99
C LEU A 104 0.25 -7.44 -2.95
N LEU A 105 0.37 -7.24 -4.27
CA LEU A 105 -0.24 -8.13 -5.26
C LEU A 105 0.33 -9.55 -5.17
N GLU A 106 1.65 -9.68 -5.06
CA GLU A 106 2.31 -10.98 -4.83
C GLU A 106 1.79 -11.63 -3.54
N ALA A 107 1.79 -10.87 -2.43
CA ALA A 107 1.33 -11.34 -1.12
C ALA A 107 -0.17 -11.67 -1.08
N LEU A 108 -0.98 -11.13 -1.99
CA LEU A 108 -2.39 -11.48 -2.14
C LEU A 108 -2.60 -12.90 -2.68
N THR A 109 -1.57 -13.51 -3.28
CA THR A 109 -1.57 -14.90 -3.75
C THR A 109 -0.96 -15.90 -2.77
N ASP A 110 -0.38 -15.44 -1.65
CA ASP A 110 0.25 -16.29 -0.62
C ASP A 110 -0.62 -17.48 -0.21
N ASP A 111 -0.02 -18.61 0.13
CA ASP A 111 -0.74 -19.80 0.59
C ASP A 111 -1.43 -19.60 1.96
N ASP A 112 -0.86 -18.78 2.85
CA ASP A 112 -1.43 -18.44 4.15
C ASP A 112 -2.51 -17.35 4.00
N GLY A 113 -3.73 -17.69 4.40
CA GLY A 113 -4.86 -16.76 4.32
C GLY A 113 -4.73 -15.49 5.16
N ARG A 114 -3.90 -15.49 6.21
CA ARG A 114 -3.63 -14.31 7.04
C ARG A 114 -2.79 -13.28 6.29
N VAL A 115 -1.79 -13.76 5.54
CA VAL A 115 -0.94 -12.94 4.67
C VAL A 115 -1.81 -12.28 3.60
N ARG A 116 -2.64 -13.07 2.90
CA ARG A 116 -3.58 -12.52 1.90
C ARG A 116 -4.51 -11.46 2.48
N GLN A 117 -4.96 -11.62 3.73
CA GLN A 117 -5.83 -10.66 4.40
C GLN A 117 -5.12 -9.39 4.88
N ALA A 118 -3.81 -9.47 5.16
CA ALA A 118 -2.98 -8.30 5.41
C ALA A 118 -2.74 -7.55 4.09
N ALA A 119 -2.34 -8.27 3.04
CA ALA A 119 -2.08 -7.71 1.71
C ALA A 119 -3.32 -6.99 1.14
N LYS A 120 -4.49 -7.62 1.23
CA LYS A 120 -5.77 -7.01 0.83
C LYS A 120 -6.07 -5.71 1.59
N ARG A 121 -5.70 -5.60 2.87
CA ARG A 121 -5.90 -4.36 3.63
C ARG A 121 -4.99 -3.26 3.10
N GLY A 122 -3.70 -3.53 2.94
CA GLY A 122 -2.76 -2.53 2.41
C GLY A 122 -3.13 -2.08 0.99
N LEU A 123 -3.59 -3.00 0.13
CA LEU A 123 -4.06 -2.65 -1.21
C LEU A 123 -5.21 -1.64 -1.20
N LYS A 124 -6.11 -1.68 -0.21
CA LYS A 124 -7.17 -0.65 -0.11
C LYS A 124 -6.59 0.74 0.11
N ASP A 125 -5.52 0.84 0.88
CA ASP A 125 -4.86 2.11 1.16
C ASP A 125 -4.03 2.58 -0.05
N VAL A 126 -3.41 1.65 -0.78
CA VAL A 126 -2.79 1.91 -2.08
C VAL A 126 -3.81 2.42 -3.11
N PHE A 127 -4.97 1.77 -3.26
CA PHE A 127 -5.99 2.22 -4.22
C PHE A 127 -6.54 3.60 -3.88
N ARG A 128 -6.70 3.92 -2.59
CA ARG A 128 -7.07 5.28 -2.16
C ARG A 128 -5.98 6.29 -2.45
N THR A 129 -4.72 5.88 -2.39
CA THR A 129 -3.58 6.72 -2.69
C THR A 129 -3.54 7.07 -4.18
N TYR A 130 -3.68 6.09 -5.08
CA TYR A 130 -3.79 6.38 -6.52
C TYR A 130 -5.01 7.25 -6.86
N ASP A 131 -6.16 6.95 -6.26
CA ASP A 131 -7.38 7.75 -6.44
C ASP A 131 -7.21 9.21 -5.95
N ALA A 132 -6.41 9.43 -4.91
CA ALA A 132 -6.10 10.78 -4.43
C ALA A 132 -5.00 11.49 -5.25
N LEU A 133 -4.19 10.72 -5.99
CA LEU A 133 -3.22 11.23 -6.97
C LEU A 133 -3.84 11.45 -8.36
N ASP A 134 -5.16 11.25 -8.50
CA ASP A 134 -5.88 11.22 -9.78
C ASP A 134 -5.27 10.24 -10.82
N ASP A 135 -4.62 9.16 -10.35
CA ASP A 135 -4.03 8.13 -11.19
C ASP A 135 -5.05 7.03 -11.52
N GLU A 136 -6.04 7.41 -12.33
CA GLU A 136 -7.08 6.51 -12.80
C GLU A 136 -6.53 5.40 -13.72
N GLU A 137 -5.50 5.70 -14.52
CA GLU A 137 -4.89 4.75 -15.45
C GLU A 137 -4.30 3.55 -14.70
N THR A 138 -3.55 3.79 -13.63
CA THR A 138 -3.00 2.72 -12.80
C THR A 138 -4.09 1.92 -12.11
N LEU A 139 -5.15 2.56 -11.60
CA LEU A 139 -6.29 1.86 -11.00
C LEU A 139 -7.04 0.97 -12.00
N GLU A 140 -7.25 1.43 -13.24
CA GLU A 140 -7.85 0.62 -14.30
C GLU A 140 -6.98 -0.60 -14.64
N ALA A 141 -5.66 -0.41 -14.74
CA ALA A 141 -4.72 -1.50 -14.96
C ALA A 141 -4.78 -2.53 -13.82
N LEU A 142 -4.86 -2.08 -12.57
CA LEU A 142 -4.99 -2.96 -11.40
C LEU A 142 -6.30 -3.76 -11.40
N VAL A 143 -7.41 -3.17 -11.87
CA VAL A 143 -8.68 -3.89 -12.03
C VAL A 143 -8.58 -5.03 -13.03
N ILE A 144 -7.82 -4.84 -14.11
CA ILE A 144 -7.55 -5.87 -15.12
C ILE A 144 -6.64 -6.96 -14.55
N GLU A 145 -5.49 -6.56 -13.97
CA GLU A 145 -4.52 -7.49 -13.38
C GLU A 145 -5.16 -8.39 -12.32
N LEU A 146 -5.94 -7.83 -11.39
CA LEU A 146 -6.62 -8.60 -10.36
C LEU A 146 -7.68 -9.57 -10.94
N ASP A 147 -8.26 -9.27 -12.09
CA ASP A 147 -9.17 -10.20 -12.78
C ASP A 147 -8.43 -11.37 -13.40
N ASP A 148 -7.31 -11.08 -14.07
CA ASP A 148 -6.47 -12.07 -14.71
C ASP A 148 -5.89 -13.03 -13.66
N MET A 149 -5.30 -12.51 -12.58
CA MET A 149 -4.83 -13.30 -11.44
C MET A 149 -5.96 -14.15 -10.81
N ALA A 150 -7.18 -13.62 -10.71
CA ALA A 150 -8.33 -14.36 -10.18
C ALA A 150 -8.82 -15.47 -11.12
N GLY A 151 -8.53 -15.37 -12.42
CA GLY A 151 -8.78 -16.39 -13.44
C GLY A 151 -7.76 -17.53 -13.41
N GLU A 152 -6.53 -17.25 -12.99
CA GLU A 152 -5.43 -18.22 -12.90
C GLU A 152 -5.39 -18.98 -11.57
N THR A 153 -6.05 -18.44 -10.54
CA THR A 153 -6.10 -19.03 -9.20
C THR A 153 -7.45 -19.69 -8.90
N SER A 154 -7.52 -20.45 -7.81
CA SER A 154 -8.76 -21.12 -7.39
C SER A 154 -9.05 -20.95 -5.90
N GLY A 155 -10.25 -21.37 -5.48
CA GLY A 155 -10.63 -21.38 -4.06
C GLY A 155 -10.58 -20.01 -3.40
N THR A 156 -9.99 -19.94 -2.20
CA THR A 156 -9.96 -18.72 -1.38
C THR A 156 -9.01 -17.65 -1.92
N GLN A 157 -7.93 -18.03 -2.62
CA GLN A 157 -7.04 -17.07 -3.30
C GLN A 157 -7.82 -16.27 -4.35
N ALA A 158 -8.49 -16.98 -5.27
CA ALA A 158 -9.31 -16.36 -6.31
C ALA A 158 -10.46 -15.52 -5.72
N LYS A 159 -10.99 -15.90 -4.55
CA LYS A 159 -11.98 -15.08 -3.84
C LYS A 159 -11.38 -13.76 -3.37
N HIS A 160 -10.22 -13.77 -2.69
CA HIS A 160 -9.60 -12.54 -2.18
C HIS A 160 -9.16 -11.60 -3.32
N LEU A 161 -8.67 -12.14 -4.44
CA LEU A 161 -8.35 -11.36 -5.64
C LEU A 161 -9.57 -10.65 -6.21
N ARG A 162 -10.71 -11.35 -6.35
CA ARG A 162 -11.97 -10.71 -6.78
C ARG A 162 -12.45 -9.64 -5.81
N GLU A 163 -12.30 -9.86 -4.50
CA GLU A 163 -12.67 -8.84 -3.52
C GLU A 163 -11.76 -7.60 -3.62
N ALA A 164 -10.45 -7.78 -3.82
CA ALA A 164 -9.53 -6.66 -4.05
C ALA A 164 -9.85 -5.91 -5.36
N LYS A 165 -10.22 -6.63 -6.42
CA LYS A 165 -10.69 -6.03 -7.68
C LYS A 165 -11.91 -5.13 -7.47
N GLU A 166 -12.88 -5.59 -6.69
CA GLU A 166 -14.06 -4.77 -6.38
C GLU A 166 -13.70 -3.55 -5.52
N ASP A 167 -12.72 -3.67 -4.63
CA ASP A 167 -12.17 -2.54 -3.88
C ASP A 167 -11.50 -1.50 -4.82
N ALA A 168 -10.71 -1.93 -5.81
CA ALA A 168 -10.09 -1.04 -6.80
C ALA A 168 -11.13 -0.31 -7.68
N LYS A 169 -12.15 -1.04 -8.15
CA LYS A 169 -13.27 -0.44 -8.90
C LYS A 169 -14.03 0.60 -8.08
N PHE A 170 -14.20 0.34 -6.79
CA PHE A 170 -14.88 1.27 -5.90
C PHE A 170 -14.11 2.60 -5.78
N SER A 171 -12.78 2.56 -5.72
CA SER A 171 -11.94 3.76 -5.77
C SER A 171 -12.15 4.55 -7.06
N LEU A 172 -12.08 3.90 -8.24
CA LEU A 172 -12.35 4.55 -9.54
C LEU A 172 -13.71 5.27 -9.58
N GLN A 173 -14.76 4.63 -9.08
CA GLN A 173 -16.10 5.23 -9.05
C GLN A 173 -16.19 6.44 -8.12
N SER A 174 -15.38 6.46 -7.06
CA SER A 174 -15.33 7.55 -6.09
C SER A 174 -14.62 8.78 -6.67
N GLY A 175 -13.50 8.61 -7.39
CA GLY A 175 -12.83 9.66 -8.15
C GLY A 175 -13.75 10.32 -9.18
N VAL A 176 -14.44 9.50 -9.99
CA VAL A 176 -15.42 9.99 -10.97
C VAL A 176 -16.54 10.82 -10.33
N ALA A 177 -17.04 10.41 -9.16
CA ALA A 177 -18.07 11.17 -8.46
C ALA A 177 -17.56 12.57 -8.03
N ARG A 178 -16.32 12.66 -7.52
CA ARG A 178 -15.68 13.95 -7.16
C ARG A 178 -15.46 14.84 -8.37
N LEU A 179 -15.06 14.28 -9.52
CA LEU A 179 -14.90 15.04 -10.77
C LEU A 179 -16.22 15.64 -11.25
N VAL A 180 -17.33 14.89 -11.17
CA VAL A 180 -18.66 15.38 -11.53
C VAL A 180 -19.12 16.49 -10.58
N GLU A 181 -18.91 16.34 -9.27
CA GLU A 181 -19.21 17.39 -8.27
C GLU A 181 -18.39 18.67 -8.52
N GLY A 182 -17.08 18.55 -8.77
CA GLY A 182 -16.23 19.69 -9.12
C GLY A 182 -16.66 20.41 -10.40
N PHE A 183 -17.10 19.66 -11.42
CA PHE A 183 -17.64 20.24 -12.65
C PHE A 183 -18.96 20.99 -12.43
N GLU A 184 -19.84 20.49 -11.56
CA GLU A 184 -21.08 21.18 -11.17
C GLU A 184 -20.79 22.44 -10.34
N GLU A 185 -19.77 22.45 -9.48
CA GLU A 185 -19.36 23.65 -8.75
C GLU A 185 -18.71 24.71 -9.66
N GLU A 186 -17.88 24.30 -10.61
CA GLU A 186 -17.17 25.20 -11.53
C GLU A 186 -18.10 25.77 -12.63
N PHE A 187 -19.06 24.99 -13.13
CA PHE A 187 -19.89 25.36 -14.28
C PHE A 187 -21.41 25.42 -14.00
N GLY A 188 -21.88 24.98 -12.83
CA GLY A 188 -23.30 25.01 -12.44
C GLY A 188 -23.78 26.35 -11.87
N GLY A 189 -22.89 27.33 -11.69
CA GLY A 189 -23.19 28.69 -11.20
C GLY A 189 -23.83 29.66 -12.21
N SER A 190 -24.48 29.18 -13.27
CA SER A 190 -25.25 30.03 -14.19
C SER A 190 -26.48 29.31 -14.73
N ILE A 191 -27.64 29.59 -14.12
CA ILE A 191 -28.95 29.79 -14.76
C ILE A 191 -29.77 30.71 -13.86
#